data_AF-A0A1V5ZH80-F1
#
_entry.id   AF-A0A1V5ZH80-F1
#
_cell.length_a   1.000
_cell.length_b   1.000
_cell.length_c   1.000
_cell.angle_alpha   90.00
_cell.angle_beta   90.00
_cell.angle_gamma   90.00
#
_symmetry.space_group_name_H-M   'P 1'
#
loop_
_entity.id
_entity.type
_entity.pdbx_description
1 polymer ?
#
loop_
_entity_poly.entity_id
_entity_poly.type
_entity_poly.pdbx_seq_one_letter_code
_entity_poly.pdbx_strand_id
1 'polypeptide(L)'
;MSFPNGTVPTVLTVHPTPLYEIGLCLVGFGYLWFVLRRRTLAPGVMLAATFLAMGVERFITEFWRFDSGVYAMYAYANGGTSLAESQRVAFEIATKAHFAFAGLSLAQVLSVGLVVAGVLILLVQRRKPAREIPAAVGR
;
A
#
# COMPACT_ATOMS: atom_id res chain seq x y z
N MET A 1 9.06 -16.92 4.34
CA MET A 1 9.10 -17.61 5.66
C MET A 1 7.90 -18.53 5.73
N SER A 2 8.02 -19.71 6.34
CA SER A 2 6.90 -20.63 6.59
C SER A 2 6.57 -20.57 8.09
N PHE A 3 5.28 -20.66 8.45
CA PHE A 3 4.81 -20.68 9.84
C PHE A 3 4.05 -21.99 10.13
N PRO A 4 4.75 -23.11 10.43
CA PRO A 4 4.12 -24.40 10.66
C PRO A 4 3.18 -24.42 11.87
N ASN A 5 3.51 -23.65 12.91
CA ASN A 5 2.76 -23.55 14.17
C ASN A 5 1.99 -22.22 14.28
N GLY A 6 1.64 -21.59 13.16
CA GLY A 6 0.86 -20.34 13.14
C GLY A 6 -0.63 -20.58 13.47
N THR A 7 -1.38 -19.49 13.70
CA THR A 7 -2.85 -19.54 13.86
C THR A 7 -3.54 -20.18 12.66
N VAL A 8 -2.96 -20.00 11.47
CA VAL A 8 -3.15 -20.90 10.35
C VAL A 8 -1.79 -21.44 9.87
N PRO A 9 -1.57 -22.76 10.00
CA PRO A 9 -0.34 -23.39 9.56
C PRO A 9 -0.07 -23.08 8.09
N THR A 10 1.15 -22.64 7.79
CA THR A 10 1.62 -22.43 6.41
C THR A 10 2.92 -23.21 6.23
N VAL A 11 2.87 -24.31 5.48
CA VAL A 11 4.07 -25.08 5.10
C VAL A 11 4.77 -24.50 3.88
N LEU A 12 4.09 -23.63 3.14
CA LEU A 12 4.65 -22.93 1.99
C LEU A 12 5.41 -21.69 2.44
N THR A 13 6.48 -21.39 1.71
CA THR A 13 7.30 -20.20 1.98
C THR A 13 6.58 -18.98 1.42
N VAL A 14 6.17 -18.07 2.29
CA VAL A 14 5.47 -16.84 1.89
C VAL A 14 6.37 -15.61 2.02
N HIS A 15 6.07 -14.56 1.26
CA HIS A 15 6.72 -13.28 1.44
C HIS A 15 6.37 -12.66 2.80
N PRO A 16 7.35 -12.13 3.56
CA PRO A 16 7.07 -11.41 4.81
C PRO A 16 6.62 -9.98 4.51
N THR A 17 5.47 -9.83 3.86
CA THR A 17 4.89 -8.53 3.46
C THR A 17 4.82 -7.50 4.59
N PRO A 18 4.54 -7.86 5.86
CA PRO A 18 4.58 -6.91 6.97
C PRO A 18 5.94 -6.21 7.16
N LEU A 19 7.06 -6.87 6.84
CA LEU A 19 8.39 -6.23 6.91
C LEU A 19 8.58 -5.20 5.79
N TYR A 20 8.03 -5.48 4.60
CA TYR A 20 8.06 -4.54 3.49
C TYR A 20 7.19 -3.31 3.78
N GLU A 21 6.01 -3.50 4.38
CA GLU A 21 5.12 -2.41 4.81
C GLU A 21 5.82 -1.48 5.79
N ILE A 22 6.39 -2.02 6.87
CA ILE A 22 7.13 -1.21 7.85
C ILE A 22 8.28 -0.46 7.19
N GLY A 23 9.07 -1.14 6.34
CA GLY A 23 10.19 -0.52 5.63
C GLY A 23 9.75 0.66 4.74
N LEU A 24 8.69 0.47 3.95
CA LEU A 24 8.16 1.49 3.06
C LEU A 24 7.50 2.64 3.83
N CYS A 25 6.76 2.35 4.91
CA CYS A 25 6.23 3.34 5.84
C CYS A 25 7.36 4.21 6.43
N LEU A 26 8.46 3.61 6.87
CA LEU A 26 9.61 4.33 7.43
C LEU A 26 10.32 5.19 6.39
N VAL A 27 10.44 4.72 5.15
CA VAL A 27 11.00 5.50 4.03
C VAL A 27 10.09 6.69 3.72
N GLY A 28 8.78 6.47 3.59
CA GLY A 28 7.80 7.52 3.34
C GLY A 28 7.76 8.57 4.46
N PHE A 29 7.68 8.11 5.71
CA PHE A 29 7.75 8.96 6.89
C PHE A 29 9.07 9.73 6.95
N GLY A 30 10.19 9.06 6.75
CA GLY A 30 11.52 9.67 6.75
C GLY A 30 11.66 10.77 5.71
N TYR A 31 11.17 10.53 4.49
CA TYR A 31 11.14 11.55 3.44
C TYR A 31 10.29 12.77 3.84
N LEU A 32 9.06 12.53 4.32
CA LEU A 32 8.17 13.61 4.76
C LEU A 32 8.77 14.42 5.92
N TRP A 33 9.34 13.72 6.90
CA TRP A 33 9.80 14.30 8.16
C TRP A 33 11.17 14.97 8.04
N PHE A 34 12.14 14.37 7.38
CA PHE A 34 13.50 14.91 7.31
C PHE A 34 13.72 15.86 6.13
N VAL A 35 13.02 15.64 5.02
CA VAL A 35 13.18 16.42 3.78
C VAL A 35 12.10 17.49 3.68
N LEU A 36 10.82 17.09 3.65
CA LEU A 36 9.72 18.00 3.36
C LEU A 36 9.38 18.94 4.52
N ARG A 37 9.45 18.46 5.77
CA ARG A 37 9.16 19.27 6.97
C ARG A 37 10.05 20.50 7.09
N ARG A 38 11.30 20.44 6.63
CA ARG A 38 12.24 21.56 6.71
C ARG A 38 12.02 22.62 5.63
N ARG A 39 11.09 22.39 4.69
CA ARG A 39 10.77 23.32 3.61
C ARG A 39 9.56 24.16 3.98
N THR A 40 9.57 25.43 3.58
CA THR A 40 8.39 26.29 3.58
C THR A 40 7.45 25.87 2.44
N LEU A 41 6.64 24.85 2.70
CA LEU A 41 5.74 24.28 1.71
C LEU A 41 4.45 25.10 1.60
N ALA A 42 3.93 25.22 0.37
CA ALA A 42 2.61 25.79 0.16
C ALA A 42 1.52 24.94 0.85
N PRO A 43 0.40 25.56 1.28
CA PRO A 43 -0.71 24.85 1.91
C PRO A 43 -1.28 23.78 0.97
N GLY A 44 -1.09 22.50 1.34
CA GLY A 44 -1.55 21.33 0.59
C GLY A 44 -0.42 20.46 0.02
N VAL A 45 0.82 20.94 -0.10
CA VAL A 45 1.94 20.11 -0.64
C VAL A 45 2.25 18.95 0.29
N MET A 46 2.22 19.20 1.61
CA MET A 46 2.45 18.14 2.60
C MET A 46 1.37 17.04 2.48
N LEU A 47 0.10 17.43 2.36
CA LEU A 47 -1.02 16.48 2.17
C LEU A 47 -0.84 15.67 0.89
N ALA A 48 -0.50 16.33 -0.21
CA ALA A 48 -0.29 15.68 -1.50
C ALA A 48 0.87 14.68 -1.45
N ALA A 49 1.97 15.04 -0.80
CA ALA A 49 3.12 14.17 -0.62
C ALA A 49 2.77 12.96 0.26
N THR A 50 1.96 13.14 1.30
CA THR A 50 1.45 12.02 2.11
C THR A 50 0.58 11.08 1.30
N PHE A 51 -0.34 11.59 0.48
CA PHE A 51 -1.19 10.76 -0.38
C PHE A 51 -0.38 9.98 -1.42
N LEU A 52 0.62 10.62 -2.01
CA LEU A 52 1.57 9.94 -2.91
C LEU A 52 2.35 8.84 -2.19
N ALA A 53 2.91 9.12 -1.01
CA ALA A 53 3.66 8.13 -0.24
C ALA A 53 2.80 6.91 0.13
N MET A 54 1.58 7.15 0.65
CA MET A 54 0.65 6.09 1.01
C MET A 54 0.16 5.28 -0.21
N GLY A 55 -0.14 5.96 -1.31
CA GLY A 55 -0.57 5.32 -2.55
C GLY A 55 0.52 4.42 -3.12
N VAL A 56 1.76 4.92 -3.20
CA VAL A 56 2.91 4.15 -3.70
C VAL A 56 3.23 2.96 -2.81
N GLU A 57 3.24 3.13 -1.49
CA GLU A 57 3.44 2.01 -0.55
C GLU A 57 2.44 0.89 -0.79
N ARG A 58 1.13 1.24 -0.81
CA ARG A 58 0.06 0.25 -1.01
C ARG A 58 0.11 -0.42 -2.37
N PHE A 59 0.54 0.31 -3.39
CA PHE A 59 0.74 -0.27 -4.71
C PHE A 59 1.83 -1.34 -4.67
N ILE A 60 2.98 -1.04 -4.05
CA ILE A 60 4.11 -1.95 -3.96
C ILE A 60 3.77 -3.17 -3.11
N THR A 61 3.23 -2.98 -1.90
CA THR A 61 3.00 -4.08 -0.96
C THR A 61 1.92 -5.05 -1.43
N GLU A 62 0.92 -4.56 -2.17
CA GLU A 62 -0.11 -5.42 -2.75
C GLU A 62 0.45 -6.36 -3.84
N PHE A 63 1.47 -5.96 -4.62
CA PHE A 63 2.11 -6.89 -5.56
C PHE A 63 2.68 -8.14 -4.88
N TRP A 64 3.21 -7.98 -3.65
CA TRP A 64 3.78 -9.08 -2.87
C TRP A 64 2.75 -9.81 -2.01
N ARG A 65 1.53 -9.29 -1.88
CA ARG A 65 0.48 -9.90 -1.06
C ARG A 65 -0.20 -11.09 -1.74
N PHE A 66 -0.01 -11.25 -3.05
CA PHE A 66 -0.53 -12.38 -3.82
C PHE A 66 0.31 -13.64 -3.60
N ASP A 67 0.15 -14.28 -2.44
CA ASP A 67 0.63 -15.64 -2.25
C ASP A 67 -0.55 -16.62 -2.29
N SER A 68 -0.81 -17.13 -3.50
CA SER A 68 -1.82 -18.17 -3.76
C SER A 68 -1.64 -19.40 -2.84
N GLY A 69 -0.45 -19.62 -2.28
CA GLY A 69 -0.14 -20.70 -1.35
C GLY A 69 -0.83 -20.58 0.01
N VAL A 70 -1.08 -19.37 0.52
CA VAL A 70 -1.74 -19.17 1.82
C VAL A 70 -3.21 -19.52 1.75
N TYR A 71 -3.90 -19.02 0.74
CA TYR A 71 -5.32 -19.32 0.53
C TYR A 71 -5.51 -20.83 0.26
N ALA A 72 -4.57 -21.46 -0.44
CA ALA A 72 -4.61 -22.88 -0.75
C ALA A 72 -4.55 -23.74 0.50
N MET A 73 -3.62 -23.38 1.39
CA MET A 73 -3.48 -24.07 2.65
C MET A 73 -4.67 -23.83 3.59
N TYR A 74 -5.24 -22.62 3.60
CA TYR A 74 -6.49 -22.34 4.31
C TYR A 74 -7.65 -23.23 3.82
N ALA A 75 -7.80 -23.38 2.50
CA ALA A 75 -8.83 -24.24 1.92
C ALA A 75 -8.59 -25.74 2.22
N TYR A 76 -7.33 -26.18 2.24
CA TYR A 76 -6.96 -27.54 2.63
C TYR A 76 -7.25 -27.81 4.12
N ALA A 77 -6.85 -26.90 5.00
CA ALA A 77 -7.03 -27.01 6.45
C ALA A 77 -8.52 -27.03 6.89
N ASN A 78 -9.42 -26.49 6.06
CA ASN A 78 -10.87 -26.49 6.30
C ASN A 78 -11.63 -27.60 5.54
N GLY A 79 -10.95 -28.69 5.17
CA GLY A 79 -11.59 -29.88 4.60
C GLY A 79 -11.50 -30.03 3.08
N GLY A 80 -10.60 -29.29 2.43
CA GLY A 80 -10.29 -29.47 1.00
C GLY A 80 -9.69 -30.85 0.72
N THR A 81 -10.26 -31.55 -0.25
CA THR A 81 -10.00 -32.96 -0.58
C THR A 81 -8.59 -33.25 -1.13
N SER A 82 -7.87 -32.24 -1.63
CA SER A 82 -6.44 -32.35 -1.99
C SER A 82 -5.74 -30.98 -2.03
N LEU A 83 -4.41 -30.95 -1.88
CA LEU A 83 -3.59 -29.72 -1.90
C LEU A 83 -3.67 -29.01 -3.27
N ALA A 84 -3.75 -29.78 -4.35
CA ALA A 84 -3.89 -29.26 -5.71
C ALA A 84 -5.29 -28.65 -5.98
N GLU A 85 -6.34 -29.26 -5.43
CA GLU A 85 -7.72 -28.79 -5.60
C GLU A 85 -8.01 -27.57 -4.72
N SER A 86 -7.52 -27.59 -3.48
CA SER A 86 -7.53 -26.42 -2.60
C SER A 86 -6.69 -25.27 -3.15
N GLN A 87 -5.56 -25.53 -3.82
CA GLN A 87 -4.82 -24.51 -4.58
C GLN A 87 -5.66 -23.87 -5.69
N ARG A 88 -6.44 -24.65 -6.43
CA ARG A 88 -7.32 -24.12 -7.49
C ARG A 88 -8.44 -23.26 -6.91
N VAL A 89 -9.15 -23.74 -5.89
CA VAL A 89 -10.26 -23.03 -5.22
C VAL A 89 -9.75 -21.77 -4.53
N ALA A 90 -8.61 -21.84 -3.87
CA ALA A 90 -7.95 -20.71 -3.24
C ALA A 90 -7.46 -19.67 -4.23
N PHE A 91 -6.83 -20.11 -5.31
CA PHE A 91 -6.46 -19.23 -6.41
C PHE A 91 -7.72 -18.57 -6.94
N GLU A 92 -8.82 -19.30 -7.16
CA GLU A 92 -10.09 -18.75 -7.64
C GLU A 92 -10.75 -17.78 -6.64
N ILE A 93 -10.73 -18.07 -5.34
CA ILE A 93 -11.26 -17.20 -4.28
C ILE A 93 -10.39 -15.96 -4.12
N ALA A 94 -9.06 -16.09 -4.06
CA ALA A 94 -8.14 -14.96 -4.01
C ALA A 94 -8.30 -14.09 -5.26
N THR A 95 -8.36 -14.71 -6.43
CA THR A 95 -8.65 -14.07 -7.71
C THR A 95 -9.98 -13.30 -7.64
N LYS A 96 -11.09 -13.94 -7.24
CA LYS A 96 -12.41 -13.29 -7.16
C LYS A 96 -12.53 -12.23 -6.07
N ALA A 97 -11.96 -12.46 -4.88
CA ALA A 97 -12.00 -11.53 -3.74
C ALA A 97 -11.12 -10.30 -3.97
N HIS A 98 -10.01 -10.46 -4.71
CA HIS A 98 -9.17 -9.34 -5.14
C HIS A 98 -9.68 -8.68 -6.45
N PHE A 99 -10.71 -9.19 -7.12
CA PHE A 99 -11.31 -8.57 -8.31
C PHE A 99 -12.59 -7.77 -8.02
N ALA A 100 -12.70 -7.19 -6.82
CA ALA A 100 -13.80 -6.31 -6.47
C ALA A 100 -13.59 -4.90 -7.07
N PHE A 101 -14.00 -4.77 -8.34
CA PHE A 101 -14.04 -3.59 -9.23
C PHE A 101 -12.96 -3.57 -10.33
N ALA A 102 -13.40 -3.76 -11.58
CA ALA A 102 -12.58 -3.66 -12.81
C ALA A 102 -11.32 -4.55 -12.89
N GLY A 103 -11.25 -5.65 -12.13
CA GLY A 103 -10.07 -6.52 -12.12
C GLY A 103 -8.92 -6.01 -11.23
N LEU A 104 -9.18 -5.03 -10.37
CA LEU A 104 -8.24 -4.50 -9.39
C LEU A 104 -8.76 -4.73 -7.96
N SER A 105 -7.85 -4.93 -7.01
CA SER A 105 -8.21 -5.05 -5.59
C SER A 105 -8.68 -3.71 -5.05
N LEU A 106 -9.57 -3.72 -4.06
CA LEU A 106 -10.03 -2.49 -3.39
C LEU A 106 -8.83 -1.64 -2.90
N ALA A 107 -7.76 -2.30 -2.45
CA ALA A 107 -6.53 -1.65 -2.06
C ALA A 107 -5.80 -1.00 -3.26
N GLN A 108 -5.81 -1.63 -4.44
CA GLN A 108 -5.25 -1.07 -5.67
C GLN A 108 -6.05 0.14 -6.17
N VAL A 109 -7.38 0.06 -6.16
CA VAL A 109 -8.25 1.18 -6.55
C VAL A 109 -8.02 2.38 -5.63
N LEU A 110 -7.97 2.15 -4.32
CA LEU A 110 -7.70 3.20 -3.34
C LEU A 110 -6.27 3.78 -3.48
N SER A 111 -5.28 2.92 -3.75
CA SER A 111 -3.90 3.34 -3.99
C SER A 111 -3.80 4.26 -5.22
N VAL A 112 -4.37 3.87 -6.36
CA VAL A 112 -4.39 4.69 -7.57
C VAL A 112 -5.13 6.00 -7.31
N GLY A 113 -6.26 5.95 -6.60
CA GLY A 113 -7.00 7.15 -6.19
C GLY A 113 -6.16 8.12 -5.36
N LEU A 114 -5.37 7.63 -4.40
CA LEU A 114 -4.48 8.44 -3.59
C LEU A 114 -3.33 9.05 -4.40
N VAL A 115 -2.71 8.28 -5.31
CA VAL A 115 -1.66 8.78 -6.20
C VAL A 115 -2.20 9.89 -7.11
N VAL A 116 -3.36 9.66 -7.74
CA VAL A 116 -4.01 10.65 -8.61
C VAL A 116 -4.38 11.90 -7.83
N ALA A 117 -5.00 11.75 -6.65
CA ALA A 117 -5.35 12.88 -5.78
C ALA A 117 -4.10 13.69 -5.39
N GLY A 118 -3.02 13.02 -4.99
CA GLY A 118 -1.74 13.66 -4.66
C GLY A 118 -1.18 14.46 -5.85
N VAL A 119 -1.15 13.88 -7.04
CA VAL A 119 -0.67 14.55 -8.26
C VAL A 119 -1.55 15.76 -8.59
N LEU A 120 -2.88 15.63 -8.56
CA LEU A 120 -3.80 16.73 -8.83
C LEU A 120 -3.60 17.90 -7.86
N ILE A 121 -3.44 17.62 -6.56
CA ILE A 121 -3.18 18.66 -5.56
C ILE A 121 -1.84 19.37 -5.83
N LEU A 122 -0.80 18.65 -6.27
CA LEU A 122 0.48 19.28 -6.67
C LEU A 122 0.32 20.13 -7.93
N LEU A 123 -0.42 19.66 -8.94
CA LEU A 123 -0.67 20.41 -10.17
C LEU A 123 -1.46 21.69 -9.92
N VAL A 124 -2.48 21.63 -9.05
CA VAL A 124 -3.25 22.82 -8.64
C VAL A 124 -2.38 23.82 -7.88
N GLN A 125 -1.48 23.34 -7.02
CA GLN A 125 -0.60 24.22 -6.27
C GLN A 125 0.49 24.87 -7.10
N ARG A 126 0.98 24.21 -8.16
CA ARG A 126 1.92 24.83 -9.12
C ARG A 126 1.32 26.03 -9.85
N ARG A 127 -0.01 26.16 -9.88
CA ARG A 127 -0.71 27.30 -10.48
C ARG A 127 -0.88 28.48 -9.52
N LYS A 128 -0.61 28.31 -8.21
CA LYS A 128 -0.73 29.38 -7.23
C LYS A 128 0.60 30.16 -7.18
N PRO A 129 0.60 31.50 -7.30
CA PRO A 129 1.82 32.29 -7.19
C PRO A 129 2.44 32.07 -5.80
N ALA A 130 3.78 32.08 -5.75
CA ALA A 130 4.51 31.93 -4.49
C ALA A 130 3.99 32.98 -3.50
N ARG A 131 3.38 32.51 -2.41
CA ARG A 131 2.86 33.41 -1.38
C ARG A 131 4.06 34.08 -0.72
N GLU A 132 4.17 35.40 -0.86
CA GLU A 132 5.13 36.18 -0.09
C GLU A 132 4.87 35.91 1.40
N ILE A 133 5.86 35.34 2.08
CA ILE A 133 5.85 35.26 3.53
C ILE A 133 6.05 36.70 3.99
N PRO A 134 5.06 37.36 4.62
CA PRO A 134 5.27 38.70 5.12
C PRO A 134 6.51 38.67 6.02
N ALA A 135 7.50 39.49 5.68
CA ALA A 135 8.74 39.60 6.42
C ALA A 135 8.37 39.71 7.90
N ALA A 136 8.94 38.82 8.72
CA ALA A 136 8.69 38.78 10.15
C ALA A 136 8.79 40.21 10.69
N VAL A 137 7.68 40.73 11.23
CA VAL A 137 7.69 41.99 11.97
C VAL A 137 8.72 41.80 13.08
N GLY A 138 9.81 42.56 12.97
CA GLY A 138 10.93 42.49 13.89
C GLY A 138 10.45 42.55 15.34
N ARG A 139 11.00 41.67 16.15
CA ARG A 139 11.04 41.80 17.61
C ARG A 139 12.49 41.76 18.03
#